data_AF-Q38A94-F1
#
_entry.id   AF-Q38A94-F1
#
_cell.length_a   1.000
_cell.length_b   1.000
_cell.length_c   1.000
_cell.angle_alpha   90.00
_cell.angle_beta   90.00
_cell.angle_gamma   90.00
#
_symmetry.space_group_name_H-M   'P 1'
#
loop_
_entity.id
_entity.type
_entity.pdbx_description
1 polymer ?
#
loop_
_entity_poly.entity_id
_entity_poly.type
_entity_poly.pdbx_seq_one_letter_code
_entity_poly.pdbx_strand_id
1 'polypeptide(L)'
;MASLSPLESRRNMQLSPYASPRRNPMATLHTREAPLEGREAEAALISATLANAQLRASQAAVEQRSEEVDDLREARDALEREMAEKDEESQAAATYFEKQMTLVKEVNRKLKEELVNERATAELRMEEVVGKMQEELQERDSLIATLKQRLEDVESDLRSVIEFRDARDAHEKEIKELRVVYAEECENHQRNEREMRLQCMEERVRLREKEEKYEREREEEVARLARSYLSKKTRAIEEQNKSLETHISFLSSDADAARNEAETLQKTNNGLRRDAELASSVETMHAVHHAKQRNEIALLRDQVRTTEDNLNSSLEEYEKRLQKQEKIHAAEMMKLSSERDKWRSTAENLRADLLKMRSISEKLIEQRSDMETFFHQALEQVRQEVSEERRNAPHKICFRKPPKGIPSDLLQLTRGREPLMIGDRSHVMPTSHSTLTKKVVDANVSCTNSSVVSRSADTGGGSLPLITMSGSPFFSPANVLVPPIEWRSTSREMQATNGGRLVEERPLGISDLLSVPTAPKIKDLHTVDISQLSWSDKERVLQLLFKHMKRGATAKKTEKRVPTHDTNFLSITPSATPEVNTFLTD
;
A
#
# COMPACT_ATOMS: atom_id res chain seq x y z
N MET A 1 19.16 1.53 -25.97
CA MET A 1 19.39 1.30 -27.43
C MET A 1 19.35 2.63 -28.16
N ALA A 2 19.78 2.68 -29.43
CA ALA A 2 19.83 3.89 -30.28
C ALA A 2 20.73 5.03 -29.75
N SER A 3 22.04 4.88 -30.00
CA SER A 3 23.01 5.98 -29.99
C SER A 3 22.81 6.91 -31.19
N LEU A 4 23.24 8.18 -31.07
CA LEU A 4 23.84 8.99 -32.16
C LEU A 4 24.50 10.25 -31.58
N SER A 5 25.45 10.85 -32.31
CA SER A 5 26.44 11.82 -31.79
C SER A 5 26.50 13.12 -32.61
N PRO A 6 27.03 14.24 -32.07
CA PRO A 6 27.03 15.56 -32.74
C PRO A 6 28.21 15.78 -33.68
N LEU A 7 28.03 16.62 -34.71
CA LEU A 7 29.05 16.97 -35.72
C LEU A 7 28.99 18.44 -36.17
N GLU A 8 30.14 19.12 -36.09
CA GLU A 8 30.73 20.07 -37.06
C GLU A 8 29.98 21.37 -37.50
N SER A 9 30.56 22.32 -38.26
CA SER A 9 31.89 22.99 -38.28
C SER A 9 31.92 24.03 -39.45
N ARG A 10 32.95 24.89 -39.54
CA ARG A 10 33.23 25.94 -40.58
C ARG A 10 32.33 27.20 -40.51
N ARG A 11 32.76 28.48 -40.62
CA ARG A 11 34.02 29.21 -40.91
C ARG A 11 34.32 29.56 -42.39
N ASN A 12 34.19 30.85 -42.77
CA ASN A 12 34.81 31.65 -43.89
C ASN A 12 33.90 32.86 -44.27
N MET A 13 34.30 34.00 -44.89
CA MET A 13 35.62 34.64 -45.17
C MET A 13 35.47 36.19 -45.39
N GLN A 14 36.58 36.89 -45.71
CA GLN A 14 36.80 38.37 -45.70
C GLN A 14 36.28 39.17 -46.93
N LEU A 15 36.27 40.52 -46.89
CA LEU A 15 37.04 41.47 -47.76
C LEU A 15 36.78 43.00 -47.49
N SER A 16 37.47 43.92 -48.18
CA SER A 16 37.61 45.40 -47.98
C SER A 16 38.25 46.08 -49.25
N PRO A 17 38.80 47.34 -49.34
CA PRO A 17 38.54 48.71 -48.79
C PRO A 17 38.47 49.83 -49.93
N TYR A 18 38.94 51.10 -49.70
CA TYR A 18 39.17 52.29 -50.60
C TYR A 18 38.01 53.32 -50.80
N ALA A 19 38.15 54.65 -51.09
CA ALA A 19 39.25 55.67 -51.11
C ALA A 19 38.69 57.16 -51.17
N SER A 20 39.54 58.20 -51.35
CA SER A 20 39.24 59.68 -51.42
C SER A 20 40.47 60.46 -52.03
N PRO A 21 40.70 61.83 -52.04
CA PRO A 21 39.95 63.06 -51.65
C PRO A 21 40.16 64.35 -52.58
N ARG A 22 39.85 65.59 -52.08
CA ARG A 22 40.47 66.96 -52.34
C ARG A 22 39.87 68.08 -53.27
N ARG A 23 39.93 69.34 -52.76
CA ARG A 23 40.51 70.64 -53.29
C ARG A 23 39.65 71.89 -53.72
N ASN A 24 40.11 73.08 -53.27
CA ASN A 24 39.86 74.50 -53.72
C ASN A 24 40.90 74.93 -54.82
N PRO A 25 41.18 76.23 -55.24
CA PRO A 25 40.71 77.61 -54.87
C PRO A 25 40.58 78.66 -56.05
N MET A 26 40.72 79.98 -55.75
CA MET A 26 41.01 81.19 -56.62
C MET A 26 39.83 82.07 -57.15
N ALA A 27 39.96 83.37 -57.53
CA ALA A 27 40.79 84.54 -57.09
C ALA A 27 40.53 85.86 -57.91
N THR A 28 40.56 87.07 -57.28
CA THR A 28 41.06 88.42 -57.79
C THR A 28 40.46 89.09 -59.08
N LEU A 29 40.59 90.39 -59.47
CA LEU A 29 40.88 91.74 -58.86
C LEU A 29 40.65 92.93 -59.88
N HIS A 30 40.51 94.17 -59.38
CA HIS A 30 40.99 95.50 -59.91
C HIS A 30 40.38 96.33 -61.10
N THR A 31 40.03 97.61 -60.77
CA THR A 31 40.33 98.97 -61.40
C THR A 31 40.04 99.26 -62.90
N ARG A 32 39.92 100.51 -63.43
CA ARG A 32 40.44 101.87 -63.11
C ARG A 32 39.61 103.04 -63.76
N GLU A 33 39.87 104.30 -63.37
CA GLU A 33 39.20 105.57 -63.76
C GLU A 33 39.80 106.33 -64.98
N ALA A 34 39.03 107.29 -65.56
CA ALA A 34 39.51 108.58 -66.14
C ALA A 34 38.35 109.59 -66.45
N PRO A 35 38.52 110.94 -66.35
CA PRO A 35 37.46 111.95 -66.58
C PRO A 35 37.76 112.97 -67.71
N LEU A 36 36.80 113.87 -68.06
CA LEU A 36 37.07 115.23 -68.60
C LEU A 36 35.84 116.18 -68.58
N GLU A 37 36.09 117.46 -68.91
CA GLU A 37 35.28 118.69 -68.76
C GLU A 37 34.20 118.89 -69.87
N GLY A 38 33.25 119.85 -69.83
CA GLY A 38 33.11 120.99 -68.92
C GLY A 38 31.90 121.93 -69.13
N ARG A 39 30.76 121.44 -69.64
CA ARG A 39 29.52 122.26 -69.76
C ARG A 39 28.21 121.55 -69.40
N GLU A 40 28.29 120.38 -68.78
CA GLU A 40 27.16 119.45 -68.59
C GLU A 40 26.71 119.32 -67.11
N ALA A 41 27.14 120.23 -66.24
CA ALA A 41 27.03 120.10 -64.77
C ALA A 41 25.59 119.89 -64.25
N GLU A 42 24.58 120.48 -64.90
CA GLU A 42 23.17 120.30 -64.51
C GLU A 42 22.59 118.97 -65.02
N ALA A 43 23.03 118.47 -66.18
CA ALA A 43 22.64 117.16 -66.70
C ALA A 43 23.27 116.02 -65.87
N ALA A 44 24.54 116.18 -65.50
CA ALA A 44 25.26 115.25 -64.63
C ALA A 44 24.58 115.10 -63.24
N LEU A 45 24.01 116.17 -62.69
CA LEU A 45 23.30 116.13 -61.41
C LEU A 45 21.99 115.33 -61.49
N ILE A 46 21.27 115.42 -62.62
CA ILE A 46 20.04 114.64 -62.88
C ILE A 46 20.38 113.16 -63.15
N SER A 47 21.41 112.87 -63.94
CA SER A 47 21.86 111.48 -64.14
C SER A 47 22.39 110.86 -62.86
N ALA A 48 23.11 111.61 -62.01
CA ALA A 48 23.63 111.13 -60.74
C ALA A 48 22.52 110.85 -59.72
N THR A 49 21.44 111.65 -59.70
CA THR A 49 20.29 111.38 -58.83
C THR A 49 19.47 110.18 -59.29
N LEU A 50 19.26 110.01 -60.60
CA LEU A 50 18.63 108.79 -61.15
C LEU A 50 19.49 107.54 -60.92
N ALA A 51 20.80 107.62 -61.14
CA ALA A 51 21.73 106.52 -60.89
C ALA A 51 21.82 106.15 -59.40
N ASN A 52 21.77 107.12 -58.48
CA ASN A 52 21.69 106.84 -57.05
C ASN A 52 20.34 106.19 -56.64
N ALA A 53 19.24 106.45 -57.36
CA ALA A 53 17.98 105.76 -57.13
C ALA A 53 18.04 104.30 -57.62
N GLN A 54 18.60 104.06 -58.81
CA GLN A 54 18.83 102.71 -59.34
C GLN A 54 19.84 101.91 -58.50
N LEU A 55 20.91 102.55 -58.02
CA LEU A 55 21.90 101.92 -57.14
C LEU A 55 21.23 101.47 -55.84
N ARG A 56 20.45 102.32 -55.17
CA ARG A 56 19.68 101.94 -53.98
C ARG A 56 18.68 100.81 -54.23
N ALA A 57 17.99 100.82 -55.38
CA ALA A 57 17.10 99.72 -55.74
C ALA A 57 17.86 98.40 -55.96
N SER A 58 19.06 98.44 -56.56
CA SER A 58 19.92 97.26 -56.71
C SER A 58 20.55 96.80 -55.40
N GLN A 59 20.87 97.72 -54.48
CA GLN A 59 21.36 97.42 -53.15
C GLN A 59 20.28 96.73 -52.33
N ALA A 60 19.06 97.28 -52.25
CA ALA A 60 17.93 96.64 -51.58
C ALA A 60 17.60 95.25 -52.16
N ALA A 61 17.68 95.07 -53.48
CA ALA A 61 17.46 93.77 -54.12
C ALA A 61 18.61 92.76 -53.92
N VAL A 62 19.82 93.22 -53.57
CA VAL A 62 20.93 92.37 -53.14
C VAL A 62 20.83 92.07 -51.65
N GLU A 63 20.44 93.04 -50.83
CA GLU A 63 20.20 92.90 -49.39
C GLU A 63 19.10 91.85 -49.13
N GLN A 64 17.95 91.95 -49.81
CA GLN A 64 16.91 90.91 -49.76
C GLN A 64 17.40 89.52 -50.18
N ARG A 65 18.33 89.42 -51.14
CA ARG A 65 18.89 88.12 -51.56
C ARG A 65 19.96 87.60 -50.61
N SER A 66 20.68 88.45 -49.89
CA SER A 66 21.50 87.99 -48.76
C SER A 66 20.63 87.52 -47.61
N GLU A 67 19.53 88.23 -47.31
CA GLU A 67 18.53 87.78 -46.32
C GLU A 67 17.95 86.42 -46.72
N GLU A 68 17.45 86.24 -47.96
CA GLU A 68 16.97 84.94 -48.48
C GLU A 68 18.03 83.82 -48.42
N VAL A 69 19.30 84.13 -48.70
CA VAL A 69 20.40 83.14 -48.69
C VAL A 69 20.83 82.77 -47.27
N ASP A 70 20.81 83.72 -46.33
CA ASP A 70 21.13 83.46 -44.94
C ASP A 70 19.94 82.78 -44.21
N ASP A 71 18.69 83.13 -44.52
CA ASP A 71 17.49 82.38 -44.14
C ASP A 71 17.57 80.91 -44.62
N LEU A 72 17.96 80.68 -45.89
CA LEU A 72 18.13 79.32 -46.43
C LEU A 72 19.31 78.57 -45.81
N ARG A 73 20.35 79.28 -45.33
CA ARG A 73 21.44 78.68 -44.55
C ARG A 73 20.98 78.32 -43.15
N GLU A 74 20.27 79.19 -42.44
CA GLU A 74 19.72 78.88 -41.13
C GLU A 74 18.70 77.73 -41.20
N ALA A 75 17.88 77.68 -42.25
CA ALA A 75 16.96 76.58 -42.53
C ALA A 75 17.68 75.26 -42.87
N ARG A 76 18.75 75.29 -43.68
CA ARG A 76 19.60 74.11 -43.91
C ARG A 76 20.24 73.65 -42.61
N ASP A 77 20.85 74.55 -41.85
CA ASP A 77 21.54 74.22 -40.60
C ASP A 77 20.54 73.74 -39.53
N ALA A 78 19.28 74.15 -39.60
CA ALA A 78 18.20 73.61 -38.80
C ALA A 78 17.83 72.19 -39.21
N LEU A 79 17.73 71.90 -40.52
CA LEU A 79 17.49 70.55 -41.03
C LEU A 79 18.67 69.60 -40.78
N GLU A 80 19.92 70.06 -40.90
CA GLU A 80 21.12 69.27 -40.56
C GLU A 80 21.17 68.98 -39.05
N ARG A 81 20.76 69.94 -38.19
CA ARG A 81 20.58 69.71 -36.76
C ARG A 81 19.44 68.74 -36.45
N GLU A 82 18.29 68.87 -37.10
CA GLU A 82 17.17 67.94 -36.91
C GLU A 82 17.54 66.53 -37.39
N MET A 83 18.24 66.39 -38.52
CA MET A 83 18.73 65.09 -38.99
C MET A 83 19.74 64.48 -38.02
N ALA A 84 20.68 65.26 -37.49
CA ALA A 84 21.62 64.78 -36.47
C ALA A 84 20.91 64.36 -35.18
N GLU A 85 19.91 65.13 -34.72
CA GLU A 85 19.09 64.81 -33.56
C GLU A 85 18.29 63.51 -33.78
N LYS A 86 17.67 63.34 -34.96
CA LYS A 86 16.96 62.10 -35.35
C LYS A 86 17.90 60.89 -35.45
N ASP A 87 19.13 61.08 -35.93
CA ASP A 87 20.13 60.01 -36.00
C ASP A 87 20.68 59.67 -34.60
N GLU A 88 20.81 60.64 -33.68
CA GLU A 88 21.12 60.38 -32.26
C GLU A 88 19.96 59.67 -31.54
N GLU A 89 18.71 60.06 -31.77
CA GLU A 89 17.51 59.36 -31.29
C GLU A 89 17.44 57.92 -31.83
N SER A 90 17.71 57.73 -33.12
CA SER A 90 17.74 56.43 -33.79
C SER A 90 18.83 55.53 -33.21
N GLN A 91 20.03 56.06 -32.96
CA GLN A 91 21.11 55.35 -32.28
C GLN A 91 20.76 55.05 -30.81
N ALA A 92 20.14 55.98 -30.08
CA ALA A 92 19.69 55.76 -28.71
C ALA A 92 18.65 54.63 -28.65
N ALA A 93 17.67 54.63 -29.57
CA ALA A 93 16.68 53.56 -29.73
C ALA A 93 17.34 52.22 -30.10
N ALA A 94 18.27 52.21 -31.05
CA ALA A 94 19.01 51.01 -31.45
C ALA A 94 19.79 50.40 -30.27
N THR A 95 20.57 51.19 -29.53
CA THR A 95 21.27 50.67 -28.34
C THR A 95 20.32 50.27 -27.21
N TYR A 96 19.14 50.88 -27.10
CA TYR A 96 18.11 50.44 -26.16
C TYR A 96 17.54 49.07 -26.56
N PHE A 97 17.20 48.87 -27.83
CA PHE A 97 16.74 47.57 -28.33
C PHE A 97 17.82 46.49 -28.26
N GLU A 98 19.10 46.83 -28.48
CA GLU A 98 20.20 45.90 -28.28
C GLU A 98 20.34 45.50 -26.80
N LYS A 99 20.29 46.46 -25.86
CA LYS A 99 20.30 46.20 -24.42
C LYS A 99 19.11 45.31 -24.00
N GLN A 100 17.91 45.58 -24.52
CA GLN A 100 16.74 44.71 -24.30
C GLN A 100 16.93 43.32 -24.91
N MET A 101 17.46 43.21 -26.14
CA MET A 101 17.71 41.94 -26.81
C MET A 101 18.77 41.11 -26.08
N THR A 102 19.82 41.73 -25.54
CA THR A 102 20.81 41.04 -24.69
C THR A 102 20.22 40.60 -23.37
N LEU A 103 19.38 41.41 -22.72
CA LEU A 103 18.67 41.05 -21.49
C LEU A 103 17.71 39.86 -21.74
N VAL A 104 16.93 39.89 -22.82
CA VAL A 104 16.01 38.82 -23.21
C VAL A 104 16.76 37.54 -23.58
N LYS A 105 17.92 37.62 -24.23
CA LYS A 105 18.79 36.46 -24.48
C LYS A 105 19.33 35.85 -23.18
N GLU A 106 19.78 36.69 -22.24
CA GLU A 106 20.28 36.24 -20.92
C GLU A 106 19.18 35.62 -20.05
N VAL A 107 17.96 36.18 -20.08
CA VAL A 107 16.79 35.58 -19.40
C VAL A 107 16.38 34.27 -20.07
N ASN A 108 16.38 34.18 -21.41
CA ASN A 108 16.13 32.92 -22.13
C ASN A 108 17.23 31.87 -21.87
N ARG A 109 18.48 32.29 -21.63
CA ARG A 109 19.57 31.38 -21.25
C ARG A 109 19.29 30.78 -19.87
N LYS A 110 18.97 31.60 -18.88
CA LYS A 110 18.62 31.15 -17.52
C LYS A 110 17.41 30.24 -17.49
N LEU A 111 16.30 30.61 -18.14
CA LEU A 111 15.11 29.77 -18.25
C LEU A 111 15.38 28.42 -18.93
N LYS A 112 16.33 28.34 -19.87
CA LYS A 112 16.74 27.07 -20.48
C LYS A 112 17.62 26.24 -19.55
N GLU A 113 18.52 26.86 -18.81
CA GLU A 113 19.35 26.18 -17.80
C GLU A 113 18.49 25.68 -16.64
N GLU A 114 17.53 26.47 -16.17
CA GLU A 114 16.51 26.10 -15.19
C GLU A 114 15.67 24.91 -15.68
N LEU A 115 15.10 24.97 -16.90
CA LEU A 115 14.35 23.85 -17.49
C LEU A 115 15.19 22.58 -17.71
N VAL A 116 16.49 22.69 -17.99
CA VAL A 116 17.40 21.54 -18.10
C VAL A 116 17.69 20.94 -16.72
N ASN A 117 17.90 21.78 -15.70
CA ASN A 117 18.12 21.34 -14.32
C ASN A 117 16.86 20.71 -13.71
N GLU A 118 15.68 21.25 -13.98
CA GLU A 118 14.40 20.66 -13.57
C GLU A 118 14.15 19.31 -14.25
N ARG A 119 14.47 19.18 -15.55
CA ARG A 119 14.40 17.89 -16.25
C ARG A 119 15.37 16.88 -15.67
N ALA A 120 16.65 17.23 -15.51
CA ALA A 120 17.66 16.33 -14.93
C ALA A 120 17.29 15.89 -13.50
N THR A 121 16.73 16.79 -12.67
CA THR A 121 16.27 16.41 -11.32
C THR A 121 14.94 15.66 -11.30
N ALA A 122 14.10 15.77 -12.33
CA ALA A 122 12.92 14.92 -12.51
C ALA A 122 13.30 13.52 -13.04
N GLU A 123 14.24 13.45 -13.98
CA GLU A 123 14.81 12.22 -14.53
C GLU A 123 15.49 11.41 -13.41
N LEU A 124 16.36 12.02 -12.60
CA LEU A 124 16.99 11.36 -11.45
C LEU A 124 15.97 10.84 -10.41
N ARG A 125 14.89 11.57 -10.13
CA ARG A 125 13.81 11.10 -9.24
C ARG A 125 13.02 9.94 -9.86
N MET A 126 12.83 9.96 -11.18
CA MET A 126 12.18 8.86 -11.90
C MET A 126 13.07 7.60 -11.88
N GLU A 127 14.38 7.75 -12.09
CA GLU A 127 15.36 6.67 -11.98
C GLU A 127 15.42 6.10 -10.55
N GLU A 128 15.39 6.96 -9.51
CA GLU A 128 15.35 6.53 -8.11
C GLU A 128 14.07 5.74 -7.78
N VAL A 129 12.90 6.17 -8.26
CA VAL A 129 11.61 5.48 -8.05
C VAL A 129 11.54 4.18 -8.85
N VAL A 130 12.01 4.17 -10.09
CA VAL A 130 12.09 2.96 -10.92
C VAL A 130 13.09 1.95 -10.33
N GLY A 131 14.21 2.42 -9.80
CA GLY A 131 15.20 1.60 -9.09
C GLY A 131 14.59 0.88 -7.89
N LYS A 132 13.96 1.62 -6.97
CA LYS A 132 13.29 1.04 -5.79
C LYS A 132 12.17 0.07 -6.16
N MET A 133 11.36 0.41 -7.17
CA MET A 133 10.32 -0.50 -7.66
C MET A 133 10.92 -1.77 -8.29
N GLN A 134 12.07 -1.67 -8.95
CA GLN A 134 12.79 -2.81 -9.53
C GLN A 134 13.44 -3.68 -8.44
N GLU A 135 13.91 -3.09 -7.34
CA GLU A 135 14.39 -3.78 -6.14
C GLU A 135 13.23 -4.52 -5.44
N GLU A 136 12.10 -3.86 -5.17
CA GLU A 136 10.90 -4.48 -4.59
C GLU A 136 10.33 -5.63 -5.44
N LEU A 137 10.46 -5.54 -6.76
CA LEU A 137 10.09 -6.62 -7.68
C LEU A 137 11.06 -7.80 -7.59
N GLN A 138 12.38 -7.55 -7.53
CA GLN A 138 13.38 -8.60 -7.37
C GLN A 138 13.28 -9.30 -6.02
N GLU A 139 13.01 -8.57 -4.93
CA GLU A 139 12.70 -9.16 -3.62
C GLU A 139 11.47 -10.08 -3.70
N ARG A 140 10.38 -9.60 -4.31
CA ARG A 140 9.16 -10.41 -4.50
C ARG A 140 9.39 -11.63 -5.37
N ASP A 141 10.11 -11.53 -6.47
CA ASP A 141 10.43 -12.67 -7.34
C ASP A 141 11.30 -13.70 -6.61
N SER A 142 12.24 -13.26 -5.76
CA SER A 142 13.05 -14.15 -4.91
C SER A 142 12.20 -14.87 -3.84
N LEU A 143 11.23 -14.17 -3.24
CA LEU A 143 10.28 -14.76 -2.30
C LEU A 143 9.34 -15.76 -3.00
N ILE A 144 8.86 -15.43 -4.20
CA ILE A 144 8.05 -16.33 -5.02
C ILE A 144 8.84 -17.58 -5.43
N ALA A 145 10.13 -17.44 -5.76
CA ALA A 145 11.00 -18.58 -6.08
C ALA A 145 11.21 -19.50 -4.86
N THR A 146 11.53 -18.95 -3.69
CA THR A 146 11.72 -19.76 -2.46
C THR A 146 10.42 -20.41 -1.97
N LEU A 147 9.27 -19.76 -2.14
CA LEU A 147 7.96 -20.35 -1.82
C LEU A 147 7.56 -21.45 -2.82
N LYS A 148 7.90 -21.32 -4.11
CA LYS A 148 7.71 -22.39 -5.11
C LYS A 148 8.58 -23.61 -4.80
N GLN A 149 9.87 -23.40 -4.55
CA GLN A 149 10.78 -24.49 -4.17
C GLN A 149 10.25 -25.25 -2.94
N ARG A 150 9.87 -24.54 -1.88
CA ARG A 150 9.30 -25.16 -0.68
C ARG A 150 7.98 -25.90 -0.93
N LEU A 151 7.19 -25.47 -1.92
CA LEU A 151 5.97 -26.17 -2.33
C LEU A 151 6.31 -27.45 -3.11
N GLU A 152 7.28 -27.39 -4.02
CA GLU A 152 7.81 -28.55 -4.76
C GLU A 152 8.43 -29.60 -3.81
N ASP A 153 9.15 -29.16 -2.78
CA ASP A 153 9.69 -30.01 -1.71
C ASP A 153 8.54 -30.73 -0.95
N VAL A 154 7.53 -29.98 -0.48
CA VAL A 154 6.38 -30.52 0.27
C VAL A 154 5.51 -31.45 -0.58
N GLU A 155 5.34 -31.17 -1.88
CA GLU A 155 4.71 -32.11 -2.79
C GLU A 155 5.53 -33.39 -2.99
N SER A 156 6.86 -33.30 -2.97
CA SER A 156 7.75 -34.46 -3.06
C SER A 156 7.68 -35.33 -1.80
N ASP A 157 7.69 -34.72 -0.63
CA ASP A 157 7.46 -35.41 0.65
C ASP A 157 6.07 -36.07 0.68
N LEU A 158 5.02 -35.37 0.23
CA LEU A 158 3.66 -35.92 0.17
C LEU A 158 3.57 -37.12 -0.80
N ARG A 159 4.21 -37.04 -1.97
CA ARG A 159 4.33 -38.17 -2.91
C ARG A 159 5.02 -39.36 -2.26
N SER A 160 6.16 -39.15 -1.59
CA SER A 160 6.89 -40.20 -0.87
C SER A 160 6.08 -40.82 0.28
N VAL A 161 5.30 -40.04 1.02
CA VAL A 161 4.40 -40.55 2.08
C VAL A 161 3.26 -41.39 1.51
N ILE A 162 2.74 -41.06 0.32
CA ILE A 162 1.74 -41.89 -0.37
C ILE A 162 2.38 -43.20 -0.85
N GLU A 163 3.54 -43.15 -1.51
CA GLU A 163 4.28 -44.35 -1.95
C GLU A 163 4.63 -45.27 -0.77
N PHE A 164 5.09 -44.72 0.35
CA PHE A 164 5.37 -45.49 1.57
C PHE A 164 4.10 -46.12 2.17
N ARG A 165 2.97 -45.41 2.13
CA ARG A 165 1.68 -45.96 2.57
C ARG A 165 1.24 -47.12 1.67
N ASP A 166 1.31 -46.97 0.37
CA ASP A 166 0.88 -48.00 -0.58
C ASP A 166 1.79 -49.23 -0.50
N ALA A 167 3.10 -49.04 -0.31
CA ALA A 167 4.05 -50.13 -0.04
C ALA A 167 3.77 -50.84 1.30
N ARG A 168 3.47 -50.09 2.37
CA ARG A 168 3.04 -50.66 3.65
C ARG A 168 1.74 -51.46 3.50
N ASP A 169 0.74 -50.91 2.82
CA ASP A 169 -0.57 -51.52 2.63
C ASP A 169 -0.52 -52.72 1.66
N ALA A 170 0.54 -52.82 0.84
CA ALA A 170 0.89 -54.01 0.06
C ALA A 170 1.56 -55.09 0.94
N HIS A 171 2.61 -54.74 1.70
CA HIS A 171 3.26 -55.69 2.61
C HIS A 171 2.32 -56.20 3.72
N GLU A 172 1.35 -55.41 4.17
CA GLU A 172 0.34 -55.89 5.14
C GLU A 172 -0.62 -56.92 4.52
N LYS A 173 -0.84 -56.90 3.20
CA LYS A 173 -1.58 -57.96 2.47
C LYS A 173 -0.72 -59.19 2.30
N GLU A 174 0.52 -59.03 1.83
CA GLU A 174 1.51 -60.11 1.71
C GLU A 174 1.70 -60.88 3.04
N ILE A 175 1.82 -60.16 4.16
CA ILE A 175 1.92 -60.76 5.50
C ILE A 175 0.63 -61.50 5.91
N LYS A 176 -0.56 -61.04 5.48
CA LYS A 176 -1.83 -61.75 5.73
C LYS A 176 -1.95 -63.01 4.86
N GLU A 177 -1.59 -62.91 3.59
CA GLU A 177 -1.58 -64.03 2.63
C GLU A 177 -0.60 -65.12 3.08
N LEU A 178 0.63 -64.76 3.43
CA LEU A 178 1.62 -65.69 4.00
C LEU A 178 1.15 -66.34 5.31
N ARG A 179 0.41 -65.62 6.16
CA ARG A 179 -0.18 -66.19 7.40
C ARG A 179 -1.29 -67.19 7.10
N VAL A 180 -2.10 -66.96 6.06
CA VAL A 180 -3.14 -67.91 5.62
C VAL A 180 -2.48 -69.16 5.04
N VAL A 181 -1.53 -69.02 4.12
CA VAL A 181 -0.78 -70.15 3.53
C VAL A 181 -0.07 -70.97 4.60
N TYR A 182 0.60 -70.32 5.57
CA TYR A 182 1.25 -71.01 6.69
C TYR A 182 0.26 -71.74 7.60
N ALA A 183 -0.93 -71.17 7.84
CA ALA A 183 -1.99 -71.83 8.60
C ALA A 183 -2.55 -73.05 7.86
N GLU A 184 -2.80 -72.94 6.55
CA GLU A 184 -3.23 -74.06 5.70
C GLU A 184 -2.16 -75.17 5.65
N GLU A 185 -0.89 -74.83 5.54
CA GLU A 185 0.22 -75.79 5.60
C GLU A 185 0.30 -76.48 6.97
N CYS A 186 0.14 -75.74 8.08
CA CYS A 186 0.06 -76.31 9.41
C CYS A 186 -1.13 -77.25 9.59
N GLU A 187 -2.31 -76.91 9.08
CA GLU A 187 -3.47 -77.81 9.11
C GLU A 187 -3.25 -79.05 8.23
N ASN A 188 -2.66 -78.90 7.04
CA ASN A 188 -2.34 -80.02 6.16
C ASN A 188 -1.29 -80.94 6.78
N HIS A 189 -0.27 -80.40 7.44
CA HIS A 189 0.67 -81.19 8.22
C HIS A 189 -0.04 -81.98 9.34
N GLN A 190 -0.96 -81.34 10.08
CA GLN A 190 -1.76 -82.04 11.09
C GLN A 190 -2.73 -83.09 10.51
N ARG A 191 -3.30 -82.88 9.31
CA ARG A 191 -4.11 -83.88 8.59
C ARG A 191 -3.24 -85.10 8.28
N ASN A 192 -2.07 -84.88 7.68
CA ASN A 192 -1.12 -85.93 7.32
C ASN A 192 -0.60 -86.69 8.56
N GLU A 193 -0.32 -86.00 9.68
CA GLU A 193 0.03 -86.66 10.94
C GLU A 193 -1.09 -87.59 11.44
N ARG A 194 -2.35 -87.15 11.38
CA ARG A 194 -3.50 -87.95 11.82
C ARG A 194 -3.70 -89.17 10.91
N GLU A 195 -3.54 -88.99 9.60
CA GLU A 195 -3.60 -90.08 8.63
C GLU A 195 -2.49 -91.11 8.85
N MET A 196 -1.24 -90.68 8.96
CA MET A 196 -0.12 -91.59 9.24
C MET A 196 -0.30 -92.33 10.58
N ARG A 197 -0.83 -91.66 11.62
CA ARG A 197 -1.20 -92.31 12.90
C ARG A 197 -2.32 -93.34 12.73
N LEU A 198 -3.34 -93.05 11.92
CA LEU A 198 -4.43 -93.98 11.61
C LEU A 198 -3.91 -95.20 10.85
N GLN A 199 -3.15 -95.02 9.77
CA GLN A 199 -2.52 -96.11 9.02
C GLN A 199 -1.63 -96.99 9.92
N CYS A 200 -0.84 -96.38 10.83
CA CYS A 200 -0.05 -97.12 11.83
C CYS A 200 -0.93 -97.91 12.81
N MET A 201 -2.12 -97.42 13.15
CA MET A 201 -3.06 -98.12 14.02
C MET A 201 -3.77 -99.26 13.28
N GLU A 202 -4.19 -99.05 12.04
CA GLU A 202 -4.83 -100.04 11.17
C GLU A 202 -3.90 -101.22 10.90
N GLU A 203 -2.65 -100.97 10.48
CA GLU A 203 -1.66 -102.03 10.27
C GLU A 203 -1.37 -102.81 11.57
N ARG A 204 -1.34 -102.13 12.73
CA ARG A 204 -1.17 -102.79 14.04
C ARG A 204 -2.37 -103.64 14.45
N VAL A 205 -3.60 -103.22 14.14
CA VAL A 205 -4.81 -104.04 14.34
C VAL A 205 -4.79 -105.23 13.39
N ARG A 206 -4.55 -105.00 12.10
CA ARG A 206 -4.43 -106.04 11.06
C ARG A 206 -3.32 -107.06 11.33
N LEU A 207 -2.33 -106.73 12.17
CA LEU A 207 -1.32 -107.68 12.66
C LEU A 207 -1.83 -108.47 13.87
N ARG A 208 -2.45 -107.81 14.86
CA ARG A 208 -3.08 -108.47 16.01
C ARG A 208 -4.19 -109.44 15.64
N GLU A 209 -5.05 -109.10 14.68
CA GLU A 209 -6.10 -110.01 14.18
C GLU A 209 -5.53 -111.31 13.59
N LYS A 210 -4.34 -111.24 12.99
CA LYS A 210 -3.64 -112.43 12.46
C LYS A 210 -2.99 -113.24 13.58
N GLU A 211 -2.37 -112.56 14.54
CA GLU A 211 -1.80 -113.15 15.76
C GLU A 211 -2.87 -113.90 16.56
N GLU A 212 -3.96 -113.22 16.92
CA GLU A 212 -5.13 -113.78 17.64
C GLU A 212 -5.79 -114.95 16.88
N LYS A 213 -5.81 -114.91 15.54
CA LYS A 213 -6.31 -116.04 14.73
C LYS A 213 -5.41 -117.28 14.87
N TYR A 214 -4.09 -117.12 14.84
CA TYR A 214 -3.16 -118.24 15.06
C TYR A 214 -3.19 -118.74 16.52
N GLU A 215 -3.43 -117.86 17.48
CA GLU A 215 -3.64 -118.24 18.88
C GLU A 215 -4.93 -119.05 19.04
N ARG A 216 -6.07 -118.60 18.51
CA ARG A 216 -7.33 -119.34 18.53
C ARG A 216 -7.23 -120.71 17.85
N GLU A 217 -6.61 -120.82 16.68
CA GLU A 217 -6.37 -122.10 15.99
C GLU A 217 -5.56 -123.09 16.85
N ARG A 218 -4.57 -122.58 17.59
CA ARG A 218 -3.76 -123.36 18.54
C ARG A 218 -4.55 -123.76 19.78
N GLU A 219 -5.34 -122.86 20.35
CA GLU A 219 -6.16 -123.13 21.53
C GLU A 219 -7.28 -124.14 21.23
N GLU A 220 -7.93 -124.04 20.07
CA GLU A 220 -8.97 -124.98 19.64
C GLU A 220 -8.41 -126.41 19.52
N GLU A 221 -7.21 -126.58 18.94
CA GLU A 221 -6.56 -127.88 18.80
C GLU A 221 -6.20 -128.49 20.17
N VAL A 222 -5.67 -127.67 21.10
CA VAL A 222 -5.39 -128.09 22.49
C VAL A 222 -6.68 -128.46 23.23
N ALA A 223 -7.74 -127.65 23.09
CA ALA A 223 -9.03 -127.87 23.74
C ALA A 223 -9.81 -129.07 23.14
N ARG A 224 -9.59 -129.38 21.86
CA ARG A 224 -10.09 -130.58 21.17
C ARG A 224 -9.40 -131.82 21.69
N LEU A 225 -8.07 -131.78 21.81
CA LEU A 225 -7.26 -132.86 22.37
C LEU A 225 -7.68 -133.14 23.83
N ALA A 226 -7.78 -132.11 24.67
CA ALA A 226 -8.20 -132.25 26.06
C ALA A 226 -9.60 -132.87 26.20
N ARG A 227 -10.60 -132.36 25.45
CA ARG A 227 -11.99 -132.88 25.47
C ARG A 227 -12.11 -134.36 25.09
N SER A 228 -11.17 -134.91 24.34
CA SER A 228 -11.19 -136.34 23.96
C SER A 228 -10.98 -137.30 25.14
N TYR A 229 -10.30 -136.87 26.20
CA TYR A 229 -10.02 -137.68 27.39
C TYR A 229 -11.10 -137.60 28.49
N LEU A 230 -12.13 -136.77 28.32
CA LEU A 230 -13.04 -136.38 29.40
C LEU A 230 -14.35 -137.19 29.46
N SER A 231 -14.73 -137.59 30.67
CA SER A 231 -15.92 -138.42 30.92
C SER A 231 -17.22 -137.71 30.55
N LYS A 232 -18.28 -138.47 30.23
CA LYS A 232 -19.60 -137.92 29.88
C LYS A 232 -20.16 -136.98 30.97
N LYS A 233 -19.95 -137.29 32.26
CA LYS A 233 -20.41 -136.44 33.37
C LYS A 233 -19.57 -135.17 33.49
N THR A 234 -18.25 -135.26 33.29
CA THR A 234 -17.35 -134.10 33.34
C THR A 234 -17.70 -133.10 32.24
N ARG A 235 -17.90 -133.59 31.01
CA ARG A 235 -18.27 -132.74 29.86
C ARG A 235 -19.58 -131.97 30.05
N ALA A 236 -20.61 -132.60 30.63
CA ALA A 236 -21.87 -131.91 30.94
C ALA A 236 -21.69 -130.77 31.97
N ILE A 237 -20.81 -130.95 32.96
CA ILE A 237 -20.48 -129.91 33.94
C ILE A 237 -19.65 -128.80 33.29
N GLU A 238 -18.70 -129.14 32.41
CA GLU A 238 -17.95 -128.15 31.62
C GLU A 238 -18.84 -127.33 30.69
N GLU A 239 -19.88 -127.94 30.10
CA GLU A 239 -20.85 -127.25 29.25
C GLU A 239 -21.73 -126.27 30.06
N GLN A 240 -22.17 -126.66 31.26
CA GLN A 240 -22.86 -125.75 32.17
C GLN A 240 -21.96 -124.61 32.66
N ASN A 241 -20.71 -124.91 33.03
CA ASN A 241 -19.74 -123.90 33.47
C ASN A 241 -19.48 -122.87 32.36
N LYS A 242 -19.26 -123.31 31.11
CA LYS A 242 -19.12 -122.41 29.95
C LYS A 242 -20.34 -121.52 29.76
N SER A 243 -21.55 -122.03 29.96
CA SER A 243 -22.77 -121.20 29.91
C SER A 243 -22.77 -120.13 31.01
N LEU A 244 -22.33 -120.43 32.23
CA LEU A 244 -22.22 -119.46 33.31
C LEU A 244 -21.09 -118.45 33.07
N GLU A 245 -19.93 -118.91 32.58
CA GLU A 245 -18.81 -118.07 32.17
C GLU A 245 -19.22 -117.05 31.09
N THR A 246 -19.96 -117.47 30.06
CA THR A 246 -20.48 -116.53 29.05
C THR A 246 -21.44 -115.50 29.66
N HIS A 247 -22.35 -115.90 30.56
CA HIS A 247 -23.28 -114.96 31.19
C HIS A 247 -22.57 -113.96 32.12
N ILE A 248 -21.58 -114.42 32.88
CA ILE A 248 -20.72 -113.55 33.73
C ILE A 248 -19.93 -112.57 32.85
N SER A 249 -19.35 -113.03 31.73
CA SER A 249 -18.61 -112.15 30.82
C SER A 249 -19.51 -111.07 30.20
N PHE A 250 -20.75 -111.41 29.83
CA PHE A 250 -21.75 -110.48 29.33
C PHE A 250 -22.12 -109.43 30.38
N LEU A 251 -22.46 -109.85 31.61
CA LEU A 251 -22.82 -108.93 32.69
C LEU A 251 -21.65 -108.05 33.15
N SER A 252 -20.41 -108.54 33.09
CA SER A 252 -19.23 -107.68 33.33
C SER A 252 -19.12 -106.64 32.23
N SER A 253 -19.21 -107.04 30.95
CA SER A 253 -19.10 -106.13 29.81
C SER A 253 -20.19 -105.04 29.82
N ASP A 254 -21.41 -105.37 30.25
CA ASP A 254 -22.52 -104.42 30.40
C ASP A 254 -22.27 -103.45 31.57
N ALA A 255 -21.85 -103.97 32.73
CA ALA A 255 -21.49 -103.14 33.88
C ALA A 255 -20.28 -102.22 33.59
N ASP A 256 -19.31 -102.69 32.81
CA ASP A 256 -18.15 -101.91 32.39
C ASP A 256 -18.51 -100.89 31.30
N ALA A 257 -19.43 -101.19 30.38
CA ALA A 257 -19.99 -100.21 29.45
C ALA A 257 -20.71 -99.08 30.19
N ALA A 258 -21.58 -99.40 31.15
CA ALA A 258 -22.29 -98.42 31.97
C ALA A 258 -21.35 -97.57 32.84
N ARG A 259 -20.26 -98.16 33.39
CA ARG A 259 -19.20 -97.40 34.09
C ARG A 259 -18.49 -96.42 33.15
N ASN A 260 -18.13 -96.87 31.95
CA ASN A 260 -17.48 -96.03 30.95
C ASN A 260 -18.39 -94.87 30.50
N GLU A 261 -19.68 -95.12 30.27
CA GLU A 261 -20.65 -94.06 29.95
C GLU A 261 -20.74 -93.05 31.11
N ALA A 262 -20.95 -93.51 32.34
CA ALA A 262 -21.00 -92.66 33.53
C ALA A 262 -19.72 -91.82 33.71
N GLU A 263 -18.54 -92.41 33.49
CA GLU A 263 -17.27 -91.68 33.49
C GLU A 263 -17.19 -90.63 32.37
N THR A 264 -17.65 -90.92 31.14
CA THR A 264 -17.65 -89.92 30.06
C THR A 264 -18.61 -88.76 30.35
N LEU A 265 -19.80 -89.04 30.88
CA LEU A 265 -20.78 -88.03 31.32
C LEU A 265 -20.24 -87.20 32.50
N GLN A 266 -19.52 -87.81 33.43
CA GLN A 266 -18.85 -87.08 34.51
C GLN A 266 -17.72 -86.19 33.96
N LYS A 267 -16.91 -86.68 33.02
CA LYS A 267 -15.83 -85.92 32.37
C LYS A 267 -16.37 -84.72 31.58
N THR A 268 -17.46 -84.88 30.81
CA THR A 268 -18.10 -83.78 30.07
C THR A 268 -18.80 -82.78 30.99
N ASN A 269 -19.51 -83.23 32.04
CA ASN A 269 -20.10 -82.32 33.03
C ASN A 269 -19.03 -81.48 33.73
N ASN A 270 -17.90 -82.09 34.08
CA ASN A 270 -16.75 -81.39 34.65
C ASN A 270 -16.03 -80.47 33.64
N GLY A 271 -16.13 -80.72 32.34
CA GLY A 271 -15.70 -79.80 31.29
C GLY A 271 -16.58 -78.56 31.28
N LEU A 272 -17.88 -78.75 31.00
CA LEU A 272 -18.88 -77.69 30.89
C LEU A 272 -18.96 -76.77 32.13
N ARG A 273 -18.69 -77.29 33.34
CA ARG A 273 -18.57 -76.45 34.55
C ARG A 273 -17.39 -75.49 34.47
N ARG A 274 -16.20 -75.96 34.09
CA ARG A 274 -15.02 -75.11 33.92
C ARG A 274 -15.21 -74.10 32.79
N ASP A 275 -15.84 -74.53 31.69
CA ASP A 275 -16.12 -73.65 30.56
C ASP A 275 -17.09 -72.52 30.96
N ALA A 276 -18.10 -72.82 31.80
CA ALA A 276 -19.01 -71.82 32.36
C ALA A 276 -18.34 -70.90 33.41
N GLU A 277 -17.46 -71.44 34.26
CA GLU A 277 -16.65 -70.67 35.21
C GLU A 277 -15.70 -69.69 34.47
N LEU A 278 -15.05 -70.16 33.40
CA LEU A 278 -14.19 -69.36 32.52
C LEU A 278 -15.01 -68.28 31.78
N ALA A 279 -16.16 -68.62 31.21
CA ALA A 279 -17.04 -67.66 30.55
C ALA A 279 -17.47 -66.53 31.50
N SER A 280 -17.92 -66.87 32.71
CA SER A 280 -18.28 -65.90 33.76
C SER A 280 -17.09 -65.01 34.18
N SER A 281 -15.88 -65.59 34.26
CA SER A 281 -14.65 -64.82 34.53
C SER A 281 -14.28 -63.87 33.38
N VAL A 282 -14.56 -64.24 32.13
CA VAL A 282 -14.33 -63.41 30.94
C VAL A 282 -15.38 -62.30 30.83
N GLU A 283 -16.66 -62.60 31.04
CA GLU A 283 -17.74 -61.61 31.08
C GLU A 283 -17.52 -60.53 32.15
N THR A 284 -17.15 -60.94 33.36
CA THR A 284 -16.85 -59.99 34.46
C THR A 284 -15.62 -59.14 34.16
N MET A 285 -14.57 -59.71 33.55
CA MET A 285 -13.41 -58.94 33.08
C MET A 285 -13.77 -57.92 31.98
N HIS A 286 -14.59 -58.28 31.00
CA HIS A 286 -15.07 -57.35 29.97
C HIS A 286 -15.99 -56.26 30.56
N ALA A 287 -16.86 -56.60 31.51
CA ALA A 287 -17.69 -55.62 32.21
C ALA A 287 -16.84 -54.58 32.96
N VAL A 288 -15.81 -55.02 33.69
CA VAL A 288 -14.83 -54.13 34.36
C VAL A 288 -14.05 -53.28 33.35
N HIS A 289 -13.63 -53.86 32.22
CA HIS A 289 -12.93 -53.12 31.16
C HIS A 289 -13.81 -52.02 30.54
N HIS A 290 -15.05 -52.34 30.16
CA HIS A 290 -15.98 -51.36 29.62
C HIS A 290 -16.40 -50.30 30.64
N ALA A 291 -16.46 -50.62 31.94
CA ALA A 291 -16.65 -49.62 32.99
C ALA A 291 -15.47 -48.63 33.06
N LYS A 292 -14.22 -49.11 32.99
CA LYS A 292 -13.02 -48.25 32.91
C LYS A 292 -13.05 -47.35 31.67
N GLN A 293 -13.29 -47.92 30.49
CA GLN A 293 -13.37 -47.17 29.23
C GLN A 293 -14.48 -46.10 29.26
N ARG A 294 -15.65 -46.39 29.85
CA ARG A 294 -16.72 -45.40 30.00
C ARG A 294 -16.30 -44.22 30.89
N ASN A 295 -15.56 -44.49 31.97
CA ASN A 295 -15.05 -43.45 32.87
C ASN A 295 -13.96 -42.60 32.20
N GLU A 296 -13.08 -43.22 31.40
CA GLU A 296 -12.06 -42.54 30.60
C GLU A 296 -12.68 -41.65 29.52
N ILE A 297 -13.67 -42.17 28.77
CA ILE A 297 -14.42 -41.40 27.77
C ILE A 297 -15.21 -40.24 28.42
N ALA A 298 -15.73 -40.42 29.64
CA ALA A 298 -16.37 -39.33 30.38
C ALA A 298 -15.35 -38.24 30.78
N LEU A 299 -14.21 -38.63 31.36
CA LEU A 299 -13.14 -37.70 31.74
C LEU A 299 -12.60 -36.91 30.53
N LEU A 300 -12.40 -37.57 29.38
CA LEU A 300 -11.96 -36.92 28.15
C LEU A 300 -13.02 -35.94 27.60
N ARG A 301 -14.32 -36.24 27.73
CA ARG A 301 -15.41 -35.33 27.34
C ARG A 301 -15.49 -34.11 28.25
N ASP A 302 -15.32 -34.29 29.56
CA ASP A 302 -15.27 -33.17 30.50
C ASP A 302 -14.02 -32.30 30.27
N GLN A 303 -12.87 -32.91 29.94
CA GLN A 303 -11.67 -32.18 29.53
C GLN A 303 -11.91 -31.37 28.24
N VAL A 304 -12.45 -31.98 27.18
CA VAL A 304 -12.80 -31.29 25.92
C VAL A 304 -13.74 -30.11 26.21
N ARG A 305 -14.84 -30.34 26.95
CA ARG A 305 -15.78 -29.27 27.34
C ARG A 305 -15.07 -28.13 28.08
N THR A 306 -14.24 -28.42 29.08
CA THR A 306 -13.51 -27.34 29.77
C THR A 306 -12.53 -26.60 28.87
N THR A 307 -11.95 -27.23 27.84
CA THR A 307 -11.14 -26.51 26.84
C THR A 307 -11.98 -25.67 25.87
N GLU A 308 -13.18 -26.13 25.51
CA GLU A 308 -14.16 -25.38 24.69
C GLU A 308 -14.69 -24.16 25.46
N ASP A 309 -15.09 -24.32 26.73
CA ASP A 309 -15.55 -23.24 27.60
C ASP A 309 -14.46 -22.16 27.81
N ASN A 310 -13.19 -22.58 27.99
CA ASN A 310 -12.05 -21.67 28.07
C ASN A 310 -11.79 -20.95 26.74
N LEU A 311 -11.90 -21.64 25.60
CA LEU A 311 -11.73 -21.04 24.27
C LEU A 311 -12.84 -20.01 24.00
N ASN A 312 -14.10 -20.36 24.24
CA ASN A 312 -15.26 -19.49 24.11
C ASN A 312 -15.12 -18.24 24.99
N SER A 313 -14.71 -18.41 26.26
CA SER A 313 -14.41 -17.28 27.16
C SER A 313 -13.33 -16.35 26.60
N SER A 314 -12.29 -16.91 25.97
CA SER A 314 -11.23 -16.11 25.33
C SER A 314 -11.71 -15.39 24.06
N LEU A 315 -12.56 -16.04 23.25
CA LEU A 315 -13.16 -15.45 22.04
C LEU A 315 -14.09 -14.29 22.41
N GLU A 316 -14.93 -14.46 23.43
CA GLU A 316 -15.74 -13.38 24.01
C GLU A 316 -14.86 -12.20 24.48
N GLU A 317 -13.72 -12.46 25.11
CA GLU A 317 -12.77 -11.41 25.48
C GLU A 317 -12.16 -10.69 24.27
N TYR A 318 -11.78 -11.42 23.21
CA TYR A 318 -11.28 -10.82 21.98
C TYR A 318 -12.34 -9.98 21.25
N GLU A 319 -13.58 -10.45 21.16
CA GLU A 319 -14.68 -9.69 20.58
C GLU A 319 -14.97 -8.42 21.40
N LYS A 320 -15.02 -8.53 22.73
CA LYS A 320 -15.17 -7.37 23.65
C LYS A 320 -14.00 -6.40 23.59
N ARG A 321 -12.82 -6.80 23.10
CA ARG A 321 -11.67 -5.91 22.82
C ARG A 321 -11.81 -5.26 21.43
N LEU A 322 -12.17 -6.02 20.40
CA LEU A 322 -12.40 -5.52 19.04
C LEU A 322 -13.51 -4.46 19.01
N GLN A 323 -14.68 -4.75 19.59
CA GLN A 323 -15.78 -3.80 19.72
C GLN A 323 -15.40 -2.52 20.48
N LYS A 324 -14.38 -2.56 21.36
CA LYS A 324 -13.86 -1.35 22.03
C LYS A 324 -12.96 -0.55 21.11
N GLN A 325 -12.09 -1.18 20.33
CA GLN A 325 -11.25 -0.51 19.34
C GLN A 325 -12.10 0.14 18.23
N GLU A 326 -13.14 -0.56 17.75
CA GLU A 326 -14.11 0.00 16.80
C GLU A 326 -14.80 1.26 17.34
N LYS A 327 -15.24 1.25 18.61
CA LYS A 327 -15.85 2.41 19.26
C LYS A 327 -14.87 3.56 19.47
N ILE A 328 -13.59 3.29 19.74
CA ILE A 328 -12.52 4.29 19.83
C ILE A 328 -12.28 4.92 18.44
N HIS A 329 -12.04 4.11 17.41
CA HIS A 329 -11.78 4.60 16.06
C HIS A 329 -12.99 5.32 15.44
N ALA A 330 -14.23 4.89 15.74
CA ALA A 330 -15.43 5.63 15.36
C ALA A 330 -15.49 7.02 16.00
N ALA A 331 -15.14 7.14 17.30
CA ALA A 331 -15.06 8.43 17.99
C ALA A 331 -13.92 9.32 17.46
N GLU A 332 -12.76 8.75 17.14
CA GLU A 332 -11.64 9.45 16.50
C GLU A 332 -12.02 9.96 15.11
N MET A 333 -12.68 9.14 14.28
CA MET A 333 -13.18 9.53 12.96
C MET A 333 -14.25 10.63 13.04
N MET A 334 -15.17 10.58 14.01
CA MET A 334 -16.13 11.67 14.26
C MET A 334 -15.45 12.95 14.74
N LYS A 335 -14.39 12.85 15.56
CA LYS A 335 -13.60 14.01 15.97
C LYS A 335 -12.91 14.65 14.77
N LEU A 336 -12.20 13.86 13.97
CA LEU A 336 -11.46 14.31 12.79
C LEU A 336 -12.38 14.89 11.70
N SER A 337 -13.57 14.32 11.48
CA SER A 337 -14.55 14.91 10.56
C SER A 337 -15.07 16.25 11.08
N SER A 338 -15.34 16.38 12.39
CA SER A 338 -15.72 17.67 12.99
C SER A 338 -14.62 18.73 12.90
N GLU A 339 -13.34 18.33 12.90
CA GLU A 339 -12.19 19.23 12.75
C GLU A 339 -12.02 19.66 11.29
N ARG A 340 -12.06 18.70 10.35
CA ARG A 340 -12.10 18.93 8.90
C ARG A 340 -13.19 19.94 8.52
N ASP A 341 -14.40 19.79 9.05
CA ASP A 341 -15.54 20.62 8.66
C ASP A 341 -15.49 22.03 9.30
N LYS A 342 -14.89 22.17 10.49
CA LYS A 342 -14.51 23.48 11.04
C LYS A 342 -13.49 24.19 10.13
N TRP A 343 -12.47 23.47 9.65
CA TRP A 343 -11.44 24.03 8.75
C TRP A 343 -11.99 24.40 7.37
N ARG A 344 -12.95 23.62 6.82
CA ARG A 344 -13.69 23.99 5.61
C ARG A 344 -14.47 25.29 5.82
N SER A 345 -15.25 25.38 6.90
CA SER A 345 -16.05 26.57 7.19
C SER A 345 -15.18 27.82 7.42
N THR A 346 -14.03 27.72 8.12
CA THR A 346 -13.14 28.88 8.29
C THR A 346 -12.47 29.30 6.98
N ALA A 347 -12.10 28.36 6.11
CA ALA A 347 -11.57 28.66 4.77
C ALA A 347 -12.63 29.31 3.85
N GLU A 348 -13.87 28.85 3.90
CA GLU A 348 -15.00 29.43 3.16
C GLU A 348 -15.32 30.87 3.62
N ASN A 349 -15.34 31.11 4.94
CA ASN A 349 -15.50 32.45 5.49
C ASN A 349 -14.35 33.39 5.08
N LEU A 350 -13.10 32.95 5.16
CA LEU A 350 -11.94 33.71 4.71
C LEU A 350 -12.00 34.02 3.20
N ARG A 351 -12.44 33.06 2.38
CA ARG A 351 -12.67 33.26 0.93
C ARG A 351 -13.78 34.28 0.67
N ALA A 352 -14.86 34.26 1.45
CA ALA A 352 -15.93 35.26 1.35
C ALA A 352 -15.43 36.66 1.75
N ASP A 353 -14.60 36.79 2.78
CA ASP A 353 -14.03 38.07 3.20
C ASP A 353 -12.98 38.61 2.22
N LEU A 354 -12.16 37.75 1.61
CA LEU A 354 -11.28 38.12 0.49
C LEU A 354 -12.06 38.63 -0.73
N LEU A 355 -13.22 38.04 -1.04
CA LEU A 355 -14.11 38.51 -2.11
C LEU A 355 -14.77 39.86 -1.75
N LYS A 356 -15.22 40.05 -0.51
CA LYS A 356 -15.70 41.36 -0.01
C LYS A 356 -14.61 42.41 -0.17
N MET A 357 -13.40 42.16 0.33
CA MET A 357 -12.25 43.07 0.23
C MET A 357 -11.89 43.38 -1.22
N ARG A 358 -11.87 42.39 -2.13
CA ARG A 358 -11.70 42.65 -3.57
C ARG A 358 -12.75 43.62 -4.10
N SER A 359 -14.04 43.37 -3.86
CA SER A 359 -15.11 44.26 -4.33
C SER A 359 -15.07 45.68 -3.72
N ILE A 360 -14.48 45.83 -2.53
CA ILE A 360 -14.26 47.14 -1.90
C ILE A 360 -13.05 47.84 -2.56
N SER A 361 -11.95 47.12 -2.79
CA SER A 361 -10.77 47.67 -3.48
C SER A 361 -11.06 48.03 -4.94
N GLU A 362 -11.87 47.24 -5.63
CA GLU A 362 -12.35 47.47 -6.99
C GLU A 362 -13.16 48.77 -7.08
N LYS A 363 -14.16 48.95 -6.21
CA LYS A 363 -14.93 50.20 -6.10
C LYS A 363 -14.08 51.41 -5.69
N LEU A 364 -13.05 51.20 -4.87
CA LEU A 364 -12.14 52.28 -4.47
C LEU A 364 -11.18 52.68 -5.60
N ILE A 365 -10.78 51.72 -6.46
CA ILE A 365 -10.04 51.97 -7.69
C ILE A 365 -10.94 52.65 -8.74
N GLU A 366 -12.20 52.23 -8.88
CA GLU A 366 -13.21 52.85 -9.74
C GLU A 366 -13.46 54.31 -9.33
N GLN A 367 -13.78 54.57 -8.06
CA GLN A 367 -13.93 55.92 -7.50
C GLN A 367 -12.67 56.78 -7.65
N ARG A 368 -11.48 56.18 -7.57
CA ARG A 368 -10.21 56.87 -7.81
C ARG A 368 -10.02 57.21 -9.30
N SER A 369 -10.33 56.29 -10.20
CA SER A 369 -10.28 56.50 -11.65
C SER A 369 -11.27 57.59 -12.09
N ASP A 370 -12.46 57.63 -11.49
CA ASP A 370 -13.41 58.74 -11.64
C ASP A 370 -12.77 60.07 -11.19
N MET A 371 -12.20 60.14 -9.97
CA MET A 371 -11.52 61.36 -9.51
C MET A 371 -10.34 61.78 -10.40
N GLU A 372 -9.52 60.83 -10.86
CA GLU A 372 -8.35 61.12 -11.72
C GLU A 372 -8.79 61.62 -13.09
N THR A 373 -9.82 61.03 -13.71
CA THR A 373 -10.38 61.54 -14.97
C THR A 373 -11.07 62.90 -14.81
N PHE A 374 -11.77 63.16 -13.70
CA PHE A 374 -12.28 64.51 -13.38
C PHE A 374 -11.14 65.53 -13.17
N PHE A 375 -10.04 65.14 -12.52
CA PHE A 375 -8.85 66.00 -12.37
C PHE A 375 -8.23 66.35 -13.73
N HIS A 376 -8.09 65.36 -14.63
CA HIS A 376 -7.59 65.60 -15.97
C HIS A 376 -8.53 66.51 -16.78
N GLN A 377 -9.85 66.33 -16.70
CA GLN A 377 -10.82 67.23 -17.35
C GLN A 377 -10.73 68.68 -16.82
N ALA A 378 -10.58 68.86 -15.50
CA ALA A 378 -10.43 70.19 -14.89
C ALA A 378 -9.10 70.87 -15.30
N LEU A 379 -8.00 70.11 -15.38
CA LEU A 379 -6.72 70.60 -15.90
C LEU A 379 -6.82 70.98 -17.38
N GLU A 380 -7.56 70.22 -18.19
CA GLU A 380 -7.71 70.49 -19.62
C GLU A 380 -8.57 71.75 -19.88
N GLN A 381 -9.62 71.98 -19.07
CA GLN A 381 -10.37 73.24 -19.11
C GLN A 381 -9.49 74.45 -18.73
N VAL A 382 -8.72 74.36 -17.65
CA VAL A 382 -7.84 75.46 -17.23
C VAL A 382 -6.69 75.67 -18.22
N ARG A 383 -6.19 74.62 -18.89
CA ARG A 383 -5.26 74.75 -20.03
C ARG A 383 -5.89 75.51 -21.20
N GLN A 384 -7.16 75.28 -21.52
CA GLN A 384 -7.87 76.01 -22.58
C GLN A 384 -8.02 77.49 -22.21
N GLU A 385 -8.52 77.81 -21.02
CA GLU A 385 -8.61 79.20 -20.52
C GLU A 385 -7.24 79.90 -20.53
N VAL A 386 -6.19 79.27 -20.00
CA VAL A 386 -4.82 79.83 -19.98
C VAL A 386 -4.23 79.96 -21.38
N SER A 387 -4.62 79.12 -22.35
CA SER A 387 -4.17 79.24 -23.75
C SER A 387 -4.85 80.40 -24.48
N GLU A 388 -6.08 80.73 -24.12
CA GLU A 388 -6.80 81.90 -24.63
C GLU A 388 -6.29 83.19 -23.98
N GLU A 389 -6.10 83.21 -22.65
CA GLU A 389 -5.51 84.33 -21.92
C GLU A 389 -4.08 84.66 -22.42
N ARG A 390 -3.26 83.64 -22.73
CA ARG A 390 -1.86 83.83 -23.22
C ARG A 390 -1.73 84.31 -24.67
N ARG A 391 -2.81 84.37 -25.47
CA ARG A 391 -2.72 84.95 -26.84
C ARG A 391 -2.56 86.47 -26.85
N ASN A 392 -2.76 87.17 -25.73
CA ASN A 392 -2.92 88.63 -25.70
C ASN A 392 -1.74 89.45 -25.14
N ALA A 393 -0.65 88.85 -24.63
CA ALA A 393 0.53 89.62 -24.16
C ALA A 393 1.84 88.80 -24.03
N PRO A 394 2.94 89.20 -24.71
CA PRO A 394 4.28 88.72 -24.37
C PRO A 394 5.42 89.78 -24.44
N HIS A 395 6.33 89.83 -23.44
CA HIS A 395 7.81 89.76 -23.63
C HIS A 395 8.67 90.05 -22.36
N LYS A 396 9.94 89.58 -22.42
CA LYS A 396 11.10 89.79 -21.51
C LYS A 396 11.07 88.99 -20.19
N ILE A 397 11.86 87.92 -19.97
CA ILE A 397 13.35 87.69 -20.00
C ILE A 397 14.05 88.11 -18.70
N CYS A 398 14.56 87.14 -17.91
CA CYS A 398 15.98 87.03 -17.49
C CYS A 398 16.28 85.68 -16.77
N PHE A 399 17.57 85.35 -16.58
CA PHE A 399 18.08 84.08 -16.00
C PHE A 399 18.63 84.23 -14.56
N ARG A 400 18.61 83.15 -13.74
CA ARG A 400 19.74 82.74 -12.85
C ARG A 400 19.65 81.29 -12.33
N LYS A 401 20.61 80.87 -11.49
CA LYS A 401 21.07 79.46 -11.28
C LYS A 401 20.83 78.89 -9.85
N PRO A 402 20.97 77.55 -9.64
CA PRO A 402 20.63 76.78 -8.40
C PRO A 402 21.87 76.64 -7.45
N PRO A 403 22.10 75.62 -6.55
CA PRO A 403 21.32 74.42 -6.10
C PRO A 403 21.44 73.98 -4.59
N LYS A 404 20.91 72.76 -4.27
CA LYS A 404 21.19 71.85 -3.10
C LYS A 404 20.72 72.28 -1.68
N GLY A 405 20.37 71.31 -0.79
CA GLY A 405 19.88 71.62 0.59
C GLY A 405 19.84 70.52 1.69
N ILE A 406 19.52 69.25 1.41
CA ILE A 406 19.56 68.09 2.35
C ILE A 406 18.50 68.11 3.53
N PRO A 407 18.68 67.53 4.76
CA PRO A 407 17.82 66.49 5.36
C PRO A 407 16.93 67.02 6.53
N SER A 408 16.32 66.28 7.48
CA SER A 408 16.42 64.87 7.98
C SER A 408 15.08 64.43 8.62
N ASP A 409 15.03 63.18 9.13
CA ASP A 409 14.33 62.68 10.36
C ASP A 409 12.86 63.09 10.64
N LEU A 410 12.00 62.25 11.21
CA LEU A 410 12.02 61.67 12.56
C LEU A 410 11.12 60.40 12.58
N LEU A 411 11.43 59.32 13.32
CA LEU A 411 10.95 59.01 14.69
C LEU A 411 9.39 58.95 14.81
N GLN A 412 8.72 58.02 15.52
CA GLN A 412 9.15 57.07 16.56
C GLN A 412 7.98 56.15 17.02
N LEU A 413 8.27 55.12 17.87
CA LEU A 413 7.41 54.58 18.97
C LEU A 413 6.05 53.87 18.60
N THR A 414 5.41 52.99 19.42
CA THR A 414 5.79 52.18 20.61
C THR A 414 4.83 51.00 20.83
N ARG A 415 5.27 49.97 21.62
CA ARG A 415 4.50 49.06 22.52
C ARG A 415 3.40 48.16 21.90
N GLY A 416 3.16 46.94 22.42
CA GLY A 416 3.91 46.17 23.44
C GLY A 416 3.05 45.18 24.25
N ARG A 417 3.72 44.21 24.92
CA ARG A 417 3.21 43.10 25.78
C ARG A 417 2.55 41.92 25.02
N GLU A 418 3.10 40.71 25.00
CA GLU A 418 3.38 39.74 26.11
C GLU A 418 2.12 39.22 26.84
N PRO A 419 2.11 37.97 27.36
CA PRO A 419 2.92 36.78 26.98
C PRO A 419 2.09 35.46 26.91
N LEU A 420 2.71 34.34 26.51
CA LEU A 420 2.78 33.07 27.30
C LEU A 420 3.28 31.86 26.47
N MET A 421 4.54 31.48 26.72
CA MET A 421 5.02 30.16 27.21
C MET A 421 4.43 28.82 26.70
N ILE A 422 5.33 27.83 26.70
CA ILE A 422 5.13 26.37 26.53
C ILE A 422 4.85 25.92 25.08
N GLY A 423 5.62 25.02 24.48
CA GLY A 423 6.86 24.42 24.97
C GLY A 423 7.41 23.37 24.01
N ASP A 424 8.70 23.45 23.70
CA ASP A 424 9.38 22.55 22.78
C ASP A 424 9.59 21.16 23.40
N ARG A 425 9.22 20.08 22.68
CA ARG A 425 9.61 18.70 23.02
C ARG A 425 9.50 17.69 21.87
N SER A 426 10.54 17.71 21.04
CA SER A 426 11.27 16.52 20.57
C SER A 426 10.47 15.25 20.22
N HIS A 427 10.37 14.93 18.93
CA HIS A 427 10.08 13.57 18.48
C HIS A 427 11.16 12.59 18.97
N VAL A 428 10.78 11.60 19.78
CA VAL A 428 11.58 10.41 20.07
C VAL A 428 10.65 9.20 20.02
N MET A 429 10.86 8.32 19.04
CA MET A 429 10.17 7.03 18.93
C MET A 429 11.12 5.92 19.39
N PRO A 430 10.99 5.39 20.62
CA PRO A 430 11.69 4.19 21.03
C PRO A 430 11.01 2.94 20.46
N THR A 431 11.81 2.05 19.90
CA THR A 431 11.40 0.75 19.38
C THR A 431 10.96 -0.23 20.47
N SER A 432 9.88 -0.97 20.18
CA SER A 432 9.71 -2.40 20.54
C SER A 432 9.46 -2.77 22.02
N HIS A 433 9.24 -4.09 22.22
CA HIS A 433 9.25 -4.84 23.49
C HIS A 433 8.00 -4.78 24.39
N SER A 434 6.91 -5.39 23.93
CA SER A 434 5.89 -5.93 24.84
C SER A 434 6.34 -7.29 25.40
N THR A 435 6.91 -7.30 26.61
CA THR A 435 7.25 -8.55 27.32
C THR A 435 6.14 -8.94 28.29
N LEU A 436 5.35 -9.95 27.94
CA LEU A 436 4.34 -10.53 28.83
C LEU A 436 4.83 -11.85 29.46
N THR A 437 4.58 -12.00 30.76
CA THR A 437 4.49 -13.28 31.52
C THR A 437 5.56 -14.36 31.31
N LYS A 438 6.51 -14.46 32.25
CA LYS A 438 7.17 -15.75 32.58
C LYS A 438 7.59 -15.84 34.07
N LYS A 439 6.63 -16.05 34.97
CA LYS A 439 6.87 -16.52 36.36
C LYS A 439 5.58 -16.96 37.08
N VAL A 440 5.27 -18.24 37.00
CA VAL A 440 4.66 -19.03 38.10
C VAL A 440 5.50 -20.31 38.18
N VAL A 441 5.64 -20.88 39.39
CA VAL A 441 6.67 -21.84 39.75
C VAL A 441 6.05 -23.06 40.44
N ASP A 442 6.56 -24.23 40.09
CA ASP A 442 6.51 -25.54 40.76
C ASP A 442 5.20 -25.99 41.45
N ALA A 443 4.55 -26.98 40.84
CA ALA A 443 3.61 -27.87 41.52
C ALA A 443 4.10 -29.32 41.39
N ASN A 444 4.81 -29.81 42.41
CA ASN A 444 5.23 -31.22 42.49
C ASN A 444 4.02 -32.15 42.63
N VAL A 445 3.93 -33.17 41.78
CA VAL A 445 3.19 -34.41 42.09
C VAL A 445 4.12 -35.60 41.83
N SER A 446 4.75 -36.08 42.89
CA SER A 446 5.47 -37.35 42.88
C SER A 446 4.51 -38.47 43.25
N CYS A 447 4.50 -39.55 42.46
CA CYS A 447 3.78 -40.79 42.78
C CYS A 447 4.75 -41.97 42.89
N THR A 448 5.67 -41.89 43.85
CA THR A 448 6.39 -43.07 44.33
C THR A 448 5.43 -44.01 45.05
N ASN A 449 5.31 -45.26 44.59
CA ASN A 449 4.77 -46.36 45.40
C ASN A 449 5.57 -47.63 45.08
N SER A 450 6.50 -47.99 45.97
CA SER A 450 7.30 -49.21 45.89
C SER A 450 6.83 -50.25 46.92
N SER A 451 7.38 -51.46 46.82
CA SER A 451 7.53 -52.43 47.93
C SER A 451 6.25 -52.84 48.69
N VAL A 452 5.70 -54.04 48.43
CA VAL A 452 6.11 -55.31 49.09
C VAL A 452 5.73 -55.39 50.58
N VAL A 453 4.92 -56.41 50.92
CA VAL A 453 5.15 -57.34 52.05
C VAL A 453 4.41 -58.65 51.74
N SER A 454 4.96 -59.79 52.19
CA SER A 454 4.46 -61.15 51.88
C SER A 454 4.02 -61.91 53.14
N ARG A 455 3.13 -62.90 52.97
CA ARG A 455 2.92 -64.14 53.78
C ARG A 455 1.77 -64.93 53.14
N SER A 456 1.84 -66.22 52.76
CA SER A 456 2.27 -67.47 53.43
C SER A 456 1.39 -67.82 54.65
N ALA A 457 0.86 -69.03 54.85
CA ALA A 457 1.11 -70.34 54.21
C ALA A 457 -0.25 -71.13 54.10
N ASP A 458 -0.39 -72.46 53.93
CA ASP A 458 0.56 -73.59 54.01
C ASP A 458 0.05 -74.88 53.28
N THR A 459 0.88 -75.94 53.23
CA THR A 459 0.63 -77.40 52.98
C THR A 459 -0.69 -77.89 52.35
N GLY A 460 -0.76 -78.89 51.45
CA GLY A 460 0.22 -79.87 50.90
C GLY A 460 -0.55 -81.12 50.40
N GLY A 461 -0.02 -82.11 49.66
CA GLY A 461 1.31 -82.30 49.05
C GLY A 461 1.43 -83.70 48.36
N GLY A 462 2.49 -83.92 47.57
CA GLY A 462 2.84 -85.20 46.91
C GLY A 462 2.12 -85.51 45.58
N SER A 463 2.65 -86.30 44.64
CA SER A 463 4.03 -86.81 44.48
C SER A 463 4.37 -87.15 43.01
N LEU A 464 5.63 -86.91 42.66
CA LEU A 464 6.42 -87.13 41.42
C LEU A 464 6.33 -88.53 40.74
N PRO A 465 6.96 -88.80 39.55
CA PRO A 465 7.77 -87.92 38.67
C PRO A 465 7.53 -88.00 37.12
N LEU A 466 7.93 -86.93 36.43
CA LEU A 466 8.78 -86.85 35.21
C LEU A 466 8.73 -87.93 34.10
N ILE A 467 8.43 -87.50 32.87
CA ILE A 467 9.27 -87.69 31.65
C ILE A 467 9.04 -86.48 30.72
N THR A 468 10.08 -86.01 30.01
CA THR A 468 10.07 -84.77 29.22
C THR A 468 10.47 -84.99 27.77
N MET A 469 9.70 -84.43 26.83
CA MET A 469 9.98 -84.12 25.40
C MET A 469 8.80 -83.27 24.90
N SER A 470 8.91 -82.31 23.96
CA SER A 470 10.04 -81.51 23.49
C SER A 470 9.47 -80.15 23.03
N GLY A 471 10.29 -79.09 22.95
CA GLY A 471 9.80 -77.71 23.00
C GLY A 471 9.27 -77.09 21.69
N SER A 472 8.42 -76.07 21.85
CA SER A 472 8.29 -74.94 20.91
C SER A 472 7.83 -73.68 21.67
N PRO A 473 8.55 -72.53 21.62
CA PRO A 473 8.24 -71.35 22.42
C PRO A 473 7.45 -70.28 21.64
N PHE A 474 6.13 -70.21 21.83
CA PHE A 474 5.38 -69.04 21.36
C PHE A 474 5.54 -67.86 22.32
N PHE A 475 6.44 -66.95 21.96
CA PHE A 475 6.55 -65.63 22.59
C PHE A 475 5.26 -64.84 22.37
N SER A 476 4.62 -64.40 23.45
CA SER A 476 3.50 -63.45 23.40
C SER A 476 4.03 -62.04 23.66
N PRO A 477 4.06 -61.14 22.65
CA PRO A 477 4.48 -59.75 22.83
C PRO A 477 3.34 -58.95 23.48
N ALA A 478 3.30 -58.94 24.81
CA ALA A 478 2.29 -58.20 25.56
C ALA A 478 2.46 -56.68 25.38
N ASN A 479 1.43 -56.03 24.83
CA ASN A 479 1.02 -54.65 25.08
C ASN A 479 2.14 -53.59 25.15
N VAL A 480 2.76 -53.28 24.01
CA VAL A 480 3.40 -51.97 23.84
C VAL A 480 2.30 -50.91 23.73
N LEU A 481 2.15 -50.09 24.77
CA LEU A 481 1.31 -48.89 24.70
C LEU A 481 1.87 -47.94 23.65
N VAL A 482 1.11 -47.72 22.58
CA VAL A 482 1.29 -46.54 21.73
C VAL A 482 0.63 -45.36 22.47
N PRO A 483 1.38 -44.32 22.88
CA PRO A 483 0.77 -43.14 23.51
C PRO A 483 -0.12 -42.38 22.51
N PRO A 484 -1.12 -41.62 22.98
CA PRO A 484 -2.01 -40.88 22.10
C PRO A 484 -1.24 -39.87 21.24
N ILE A 485 -1.56 -39.81 19.96
CA ILE A 485 -1.08 -38.75 19.06
C ILE A 485 -1.78 -37.45 19.47
N GLU A 486 -1.07 -36.61 20.22
CA GLU A 486 -1.54 -35.26 20.56
C GLU A 486 -1.66 -34.41 19.28
N TRP A 487 -2.89 -34.14 18.84
CA TRP A 487 -3.18 -33.20 17.77
C TRP A 487 -2.92 -31.75 18.25
N ARG A 488 -1.64 -31.36 18.28
CA ARG A 488 -1.22 -29.98 18.60
C ARG A 488 -1.50 -29.05 17.42
N SER A 489 -2.76 -28.66 17.28
CA SER A 489 -3.24 -27.65 16.33
C SER A 489 -2.72 -26.24 16.69
N THR A 490 -1.44 -25.98 16.46
CA THR A 490 -0.81 -24.67 16.66
C THR A 490 -0.54 -23.98 15.32
N SER A 491 -1.60 -23.59 14.62
CA SER A 491 -1.52 -22.63 13.50
C SER A 491 -1.98 -21.26 13.98
N ARG A 492 -1.01 -20.45 14.42
CA ARG A 492 -1.24 -19.18 15.11
C ARG A 492 -1.07 -18.00 14.14
N GLU A 493 -2.17 -17.26 13.95
CA GLU A 493 -2.20 -15.78 13.93
C GLU A 493 -1.20 -15.08 12.97
N MET A 494 -1.59 -14.93 11.70
CA MET A 494 -1.05 -13.87 10.82
C MET A 494 -2.19 -12.94 10.39
N GLN A 495 -2.07 -11.67 10.79
CA GLN A 495 -3.10 -10.65 10.60
C GLN A 495 -2.95 -9.99 9.23
N ALA A 496 -4.04 -9.88 8.46
CA ALA A 496 -4.05 -9.27 7.12
C ALA A 496 -5.29 -8.40 6.86
N THR A 497 -5.71 -7.62 7.86
CA THR A 497 -6.84 -6.69 7.75
C THR A 497 -6.45 -5.43 6.96
N ASN A 498 -6.58 -5.43 5.63
CA ASN A 498 -6.52 -4.19 4.85
C ASN A 498 -7.33 -4.20 3.53
N GLY A 499 -8.61 -4.59 3.61
CA GLY A 499 -9.56 -4.59 2.48
C GLY A 499 -10.20 -3.23 2.16
N GLY A 500 -9.50 -2.12 2.39
CA GLY A 500 -10.08 -0.77 2.44
C GLY A 500 -9.69 0.15 1.27
N ARG A 501 -10.08 -0.16 0.02
CA ARG A 501 -9.89 0.74 -1.13
C ARG A 501 -11.21 1.36 -1.60
N LEU A 502 -11.77 2.25 -0.78
CA LEU A 502 -12.94 3.04 -1.17
C LEU A 502 -12.55 4.10 -2.23
N VAL A 503 -13.52 4.49 -3.05
CA VAL A 503 -13.34 5.52 -4.10
C VAL A 503 -13.05 6.88 -3.47
N GLU A 504 -11.89 7.47 -3.78
CA GLU A 504 -11.56 8.84 -3.36
C GLU A 504 -12.20 9.87 -4.32
N GLU A 505 -12.85 10.89 -3.74
CA GLU A 505 -13.59 11.90 -4.49
C GLU A 505 -12.67 12.88 -5.24
N ARG A 506 -13.18 13.45 -6.34
CA ARG A 506 -12.42 14.32 -7.25
C ARG A 506 -12.93 15.78 -7.22
N PRO A 507 -12.40 16.66 -6.35
CA PRO A 507 -12.75 18.08 -6.36
C PRO A 507 -11.75 18.91 -7.20
N LEU A 508 -12.15 19.19 -8.45
CA LEU A 508 -11.93 20.48 -9.14
C LEU A 508 -10.55 21.16 -8.96
N GLY A 509 -9.57 20.75 -9.77
CA GLY A 509 -8.46 21.64 -10.12
C GLY A 509 -8.99 22.83 -10.92
N ILE A 510 -9.20 23.97 -10.26
CA ILE A 510 -9.68 25.19 -10.92
C ILE A 510 -8.53 25.76 -11.75
N SER A 511 -8.74 25.74 -13.07
CA SER A 511 -7.82 26.20 -14.10
C SER A 511 -7.22 27.58 -13.83
N ASP A 512 -5.93 27.70 -14.15
CA ASP A 512 -5.43 28.64 -15.16
C ASP A 512 -6.44 29.68 -15.64
N LEU A 513 -6.56 30.76 -14.86
CA LEU A 513 -7.33 31.93 -15.23
C LEU A 513 -6.43 33.16 -15.28
N LEU A 514 -6.45 33.80 -16.45
CA LEU A 514 -6.08 35.20 -16.70
C LEU A 514 -4.59 35.54 -16.81
N SER A 515 -3.92 34.92 -17.78
CA SER A 515 -2.89 35.63 -18.56
C SER A 515 -3.54 36.72 -19.44
N VAL A 516 -3.85 37.89 -18.87
CA VAL A 516 -4.34 39.07 -19.61
C VAL A 516 -3.18 40.06 -19.80
N PRO A 517 -2.80 40.41 -21.05
CA PRO A 517 -1.58 41.16 -21.28
C PRO A 517 -1.73 42.68 -21.07
N THR A 518 -0.88 43.21 -20.21
CA THR A 518 -0.18 44.51 -20.34
C THR A 518 -0.99 45.72 -20.82
N ALA A 519 -1.64 46.42 -19.87
CA ALA A 519 -2.02 47.82 -20.06
C ALA A 519 -0.78 48.75 -20.10
N PRO A 520 -0.86 49.97 -20.68
CA PRO A 520 0.29 50.85 -20.90
C PRO A 520 0.96 51.35 -19.61
N LYS A 521 2.26 51.67 -19.70
CA LYS A 521 3.04 52.25 -18.60
C LYS A 521 2.73 53.75 -18.49
N ILE A 522 2.42 54.22 -17.28
CA ILE A 522 2.07 55.61 -16.92
C ILE A 522 3.13 56.69 -17.27
N LYS A 523 4.25 56.34 -17.90
CA LYS A 523 5.36 57.26 -18.18
C LYS A 523 5.05 58.36 -19.21
N ASP A 524 4.01 58.18 -20.03
CA ASP A 524 3.69 59.09 -21.14
C ASP A 524 2.65 60.17 -20.73
N LEU A 525 2.10 60.08 -19.51
CA LEU A 525 1.32 61.17 -18.91
C LEU A 525 2.28 62.28 -18.44
N HIS A 526 2.65 63.14 -19.38
CA HIS A 526 3.49 64.31 -19.18
C HIS A 526 3.13 65.02 -17.87
N THR A 527 4.08 65.05 -16.94
CA THR A 527 3.87 65.52 -15.57
C THR A 527 3.43 66.99 -15.62
N VAL A 528 2.14 67.24 -15.37
CA VAL A 528 1.61 68.60 -15.25
C VAL A 528 2.11 69.14 -13.91
N ASP A 529 3.32 69.69 -13.94
CA ASP A 529 4.03 70.08 -12.74
C ASP A 529 3.23 71.16 -12.00
N ILE A 530 2.62 70.75 -10.88
CA ILE A 530 1.68 71.54 -10.10
C ILE A 530 2.37 72.80 -9.53
N SER A 531 3.70 72.87 -9.56
CA SER A 531 4.45 74.11 -9.28
C SER A 531 4.18 75.22 -10.31
N GLN A 532 3.96 74.91 -11.59
CA GLN A 532 3.86 75.87 -12.71
C GLN A 532 2.49 76.54 -12.86
N LEU A 533 1.41 75.91 -12.36
CA LEU A 533 0.10 76.55 -12.26
C LEU A 533 0.22 77.80 -11.36
N SER A 534 -0.42 78.91 -11.73
CA SER A 534 -0.51 80.06 -10.82
C SER A 534 -1.39 79.72 -9.61
N TRP A 535 -1.33 80.52 -8.54
CA TRP A 535 -2.17 80.25 -7.36
C TRP A 535 -3.67 80.37 -7.71
N SER A 536 -4.02 81.35 -8.55
CA SER A 536 -5.34 81.48 -9.18
C SER A 536 -5.75 80.25 -9.99
N ASP A 537 -4.86 79.64 -10.78
CA ASP A 537 -5.20 78.45 -11.57
C ASP A 537 -5.46 77.24 -10.67
N LYS A 538 -4.64 77.06 -9.61
CA LYS A 538 -4.84 76.01 -8.59
C LYS A 538 -6.16 76.20 -7.87
N GLU A 539 -6.53 77.45 -7.57
CA GLU A 539 -7.83 77.77 -6.99
C GLU A 539 -8.98 77.50 -7.99
N ARG A 540 -8.83 77.85 -9.28
CA ARG A 540 -9.80 77.56 -10.37
C ARG A 540 -10.05 76.05 -10.50
N VAL A 541 -8.98 75.23 -10.51
CA VAL A 541 -9.07 73.76 -10.48
C VAL A 541 -9.76 73.25 -9.21
N LEU A 542 -9.38 73.74 -8.02
CA LEU A 542 -10.00 73.34 -6.76
C LEU A 542 -11.48 73.73 -6.69
N GLN A 543 -11.86 74.92 -7.17
CA GLN A 543 -13.25 75.37 -7.25
C GLN A 543 -14.06 74.51 -8.21
N LEU A 544 -13.52 74.13 -9.38
CA LEU A 544 -14.16 73.17 -10.29
C LEU A 544 -14.34 71.80 -9.63
N LEU A 545 -13.31 71.28 -8.97
CA LEU A 545 -13.34 70.01 -8.24
C LEU A 545 -14.40 70.01 -7.14
N PHE A 546 -14.41 71.02 -6.26
CA PHE A 546 -15.42 71.17 -5.20
C PHE A 546 -16.83 71.40 -5.75
N LYS A 547 -16.98 72.13 -6.86
CA LYS A 547 -18.26 72.33 -7.55
C LYS A 547 -18.80 71.02 -8.12
N HIS A 548 -17.93 70.14 -8.65
CA HIS A 548 -18.32 68.82 -9.12
C HIS A 548 -18.63 67.85 -7.97
N MET A 549 -17.81 67.83 -6.92
CA MET A 549 -18.01 67.01 -5.72
C MET A 549 -19.33 67.36 -5.00
N LYS A 550 -19.69 68.65 -4.92
CA LYS A 550 -21.00 69.12 -4.43
C LYS A 550 -22.16 68.80 -5.37
N ARG A 551 -21.92 68.52 -6.66
CA ARG A 551 -22.96 68.15 -7.65
C ARG A 551 -23.23 66.65 -7.71
N GLY A 552 -22.23 65.81 -7.42
CA GLY A 552 -22.40 64.35 -7.36
C GLY A 552 -23.13 63.85 -6.09
N ALA A 553 -23.00 64.57 -4.97
CA ALA A 553 -23.48 64.13 -3.66
C ALA A 553 -25.02 64.00 -3.49
N THR A 554 -25.82 64.44 -4.46
CA THR A 554 -27.28 64.54 -4.33
C THR A 554 -28.08 63.53 -5.16
N ALA A 555 -27.44 62.68 -5.98
CA ALA A 555 -28.13 61.92 -7.03
C ALA A 555 -27.73 60.43 -7.12
N LYS A 556 -28.17 59.60 -6.15
CA LYS A 556 -28.52 58.16 -6.31
C LYS A 556 -28.99 57.55 -4.97
N LYS A 557 -30.29 57.71 -4.67
CA LYS A 557 -30.96 57.13 -3.48
C LYS A 557 -32.03 56.13 -3.93
N THR A 558 -31.61 54.99 -4.50
CA THR A 558 -32.51 53.98 -5.07
C THR A 558 -32.34 52.60 -4.43
N GLU A 559 -33.26 52.36 -3.50
CA GLU A 559 -34.06 51.12 -3.40
C GLU A 559 -33.35 49.77 -3.12
N LYS A 560 -33.19 49.54 -1.82
CA LYS A 560 -32.99 48.24 -1.17
C LYS A 560 -34.14 47.26 -1.49
N ARG A 561 -33.87 46.16 -2.21
CA ARG A 561 -34.75 44.97 -2.25
C ARG A 561 -34.11 43.78 -1.54
N VAL A 562 -34.91 43.13 -0.70
CA VAL A 562 -34.68 41.83 -0.09
C VAL A 562 -35.86 40.94 -0.46
N PRO A 563 -35.63 39.70 -0.92
CA PRO A 563 -36.59 38.62 -0.73
C PRO A 563 -36.04 37.55 0.22
N THR A 564 -36.92 37.05 1.07
CA THR A 564 -36.76 35.87 1.92
C THR A 564 -37.03 34.56 1.15
N HIS A 565 -36.71 33.43 1.80
CA HIS A 565 -37.17 32.06 1.50
C HIS A 565 -36.61 31.36 0.25
N ASP A 566 -35.78 30.33 0.48
CA ASP A 566 -36.18 28.92 0.32
C ASP A 566 -35.21 28.05 1.15
N THR A 567 -35.58 27.33 2.22
CA THR A 567 -36.38 26.08 2.35
C THR A 567 -35.89 24.86 1.53
N ASN A 568 -35.52 23.80 2.28
CA ASN A 568 -35.28 22.41 1.88
C ASN A 568 -34.10 22.09 0.92
N PHE A 569 -33.10 21.32 1.43
CA PHE A 569 -32.89 19.95 0.93
C PHE A 569 -32.05 19.08 1.89
N LEU A 570 -32.49 17.82 2.06
CA LEU A 570 -31.73 16.64 2.52
C LEU A 570 -30.97 16.68 3.87
N SER A 571 -31.73 16.54 4.95
CA SER A 571 -31.33 15.63 6.02
C SER A 571 -31.40 14.18 5.53
N ILE A 572 -30.31 13.40 5.65
CA ILE A 572 -30.32 11.94 5.41
C ILE A 572 -29.67 11.23 6.61
N THR A 573 -30.51 10.58 7.41
CA THR A 573 -30.12 9.61 8.44
C THR A 573 -30.96 8.34 8.24
N PRO A 574 -30.37 7.19 7.91
CA PRO A 574 -31.09 5.92 7.89
C PRO A 574 -31.12 5.31 9.29
N SER A 575 -32.27 5.44 9.96
CA SER A 575 -32.61 4.64 11.15
C SER A 575 -33.49 3.47 10.70
N ALA A 576 -32.98 2.24 10.80
CA ALA A 576 -33.72 1.03 10.40
C ALA A 576 -33.27 -0.22 11.18
N THR A 577 -33.91 -0.46 12.32
CA THR A 577 -34.19 -1.81 12.84
C THR A 577 -35.45 -2.36 12.08
N PRO A 578 -35.72 -3.68 11.98
CA PRO A 578 -36.07 -4.53 13.12
C PRO A 578 -35.65 -6.03 13.02
N GLU A 579 -36.23 -6.87 13.88
CA GLU A 579 -35.93 -8.28 14.12
C GLU A 579 -36.40 -9.26 13.02
N VAL A 580 -35.62 -10.33 12.78
CA VAL A 580 -36.09 -11.69 12.44
C VAL A 580 -35.06 -12.67 13.05
N ASN A 581 -35.30 -13.28 14.22
CA ASN A 581 -36.05 -14.52 14.47
C ASN A 581 -35.47 -15.82 13.83
N THR A 582 -34.89 -16.64 14.72
CA THR A 582 -35.01 -18.13 14.82
C THR A 582 -34.54 -19.08 13.71
N PHE A 583 -34.03 -20.22 14.21
CA PHE A 583 -33.79 -21.56 13.63
C PHE A 583 -32.33 -21.87 13.28
N LEU A 584 -31.81 -23.08 13.51
CA LEU A 584 -32.06 -24.14 14.52
C LEU A 584 -30.87 -25.13 14.41
N THR A 585 -30.46 -25.77 15.52
CA THR A 585 -29.63 -27.00 15.63
C THR A 585 -28.98 -27.62 14.38
N ASP A 586 -27.67 -27.86 14.46
CA ASP A 586 -27.18 -29.24 14.68
C ASP A 586 -26.49 -29.28 16.08
#